data_AF-A0AAU2S1E4-F1
#
_entry.id   AF-A0AAU2S1E4-F1
#
_cell.length_a   1.000
_cell.length_b   1.000
_cell.length_c   1.000
_cell.angle_alpha   90.00
_cell.angle_beta   90.00
_cell.angle_gamma   90.00
#
_symmetry.space_group_name_H-M   'P 1'
#
loop_
_entity.id
_entity.type
_entity.pdbx_description
1 polymer ?
#
loop_
_entity_poly.entity_id
_entity_poly.type
_entity_poly.pdbx_seq_one_letter_code
_entity_poly.pdbx_strand_id
1 'polypeptide(L)'
;MNNQGRRGALRWAATAAVIGMVLGVTGCQQTSTRAAAKPQASEAITGKAASGSSGGACVFIKPDGAQKFGHVGWGFRVAGTDRWVYGAVENPSGKLYTPPGGNIGAWHAEGSYDRMLGEMSRDAHYPGNSEHPYSRYRCTKSSTHDTNAARAMIRTVESRGFLVGFDPKTGDLTSRDCLDATYDVLKAYRTKGLTRADKLSVPNAWVELLWGWSDKRLTPR
;
A
#
# COMPACT_ATOMS: atom_id res chain seq x y z
N MET A 1 25.44 -24.69 -52.54
CA MET A 1 26.50 -25.62 -52.09
C MET A 1 26.49 -25.56 -50.56
N ASN A 2 25.80 -26.48 -49.87
CA ASN A 2 26.33 -27.70 -49.22
C ASN A 2 27.56 -27.40 -48.33
N ASN A 3 27.71 -27.88 -47.09
CA ASN A 3 27.08 -28.99 -46.36
C ASN A 3 27.53 -28.96 -44.87
N GLN A 4 26.69 -29.52 -43.97
CA GLN A 4 26.98 -30.46 -42.84
C GLN A 4 28.15 -30.19 -41.87
N GLY A 5 28.12 -30.50 -40.58
CA GLY A 5 27.29 -31.32 -39.68
C GLY A 5 27.89 -31.14 -38.25
N ARG A 6 27.63 -31.90 -37.19
CA ARG A 6 26.96 -33.18 -36.95
C ARG A 6 26.86 -33.34 -35.41
N ARG A 7 25.86 -34.10 -34.96
CA ARG A 7 25.48 -34.46 -33.58
C ARG A 7 26.46 -35.44 -32.88
N GLY A 8 26.40 -35.49 -31.55
CA GLY A 8 26.66 -36.65 -30.66
C GLY A 8 26.44 -36.24 -29.20
N ALA A 9 25.61 -36.81 -28.31
CA ALA A 9 25.04 -38.13 -28.00
C ALA A 9 25.77 -38.89 -26.87
N LEU A 10 24.96 -39.37 -25.90
CA LEU A 10 25.15 -40.44 -24.89
C LEU A 10 25.91 -40.07 -23.59
N ARG A 11 25.26 -40.03 -22.41
CA ARG A 11 24.72 -41.11 -21.53
C ARG A 11 25.79 -42.04 -20.95
N TRP A 12 25.94 -42.09 -19.62
CA TRP A 12 26.33 -43.20 -18.70
C TRP A 12 26.25 -42.61 -17.27
N ALA A 13 25.90 -43.24 -16.15
CA ALA A 13 25.44 -44.59 -15.79
C ALA A 13 24.78 -44.49 -14.39
N ALA A 14 23.87 -45.41 -14.08
CA ALA A 14 23.32 -45.64 -12.76
C ALA A 14 24.16 -46.67 -11.97
N THR A 15 24.16 -46.60 -10.64
CA THR A 15 24.43 -47.76 -9.77
C THR A 15 23.66 -47.66 -8.46
N ALA A 16 23.19 -48.82 -8.03
CA ALA A 16 22.12 -49.03 -7.07
C ALA A 16 22.62 -49.37 -5.64
N ALA A 17 21.63 -49.34 -4.75
CA ALA A 17 21.54 -49.66 -3.32
C ALA A 17 22.28 -50.91 -2.81
N VAL A 18 22.58 -50.94 -1.49
CA VAL A 18 22.42 -52.12 -0.60
C VAL A 18 22.03 -51.69 0.83
N ILE A 19 21.16 -52.51 1.42
CA ILE A 19 20.47 -52.49 2.71
C ILE A 19 21.35 -53.02 3.86
N GLY A 20 21.12 -52.54 5.10
CA GLY A 20 21.61 -53.16 6.34
C GLY A 20 20.68 -52.86 7.52
N MET A 21 20.21 -53.93 8.17
CA MET A 21 19.12 -54.05 9.16
C MET A 21 19.76 -54.28 10.56
N VAL A 22 19.21 -53.87 11.73
CA VAL A 22 18.47 -54.73 12.70
C VAL A 22 18.54 -54.14 14.14
N LEU A 23 17.36 -54.01 14.76
CA LEU A 23 16.91 -54.18 16.17
C LEU A 23 17.49 -53.42 17.40
N GLY A 24 16.54 -52.99 18.25
CA GLY A 24 16.66 -52.82 19.70
C GLY A 24 15.32 -52.45 20.35
N VAL A 25 14.73 -53.36 21.14
CA VAL A 25 13.47 -53.19 21.90
C VAL A 25 13.79 -52.85 23.36
N THR A 26 13.00 -51.97 23.98
CA THR A 26 12.69 -51.73 25.43
C THR A 26 12.37 -50.22 25.54
N GLY A 27 11.35 -49.68 26.18
CA GLY A 27 10.58 -50.04 27.37
C GLY A 27 10.43 -48.74 28.19
N CYS A 28 9.26 -48.53 28.80
CA CYS A 28 8.89 -47.47 29.76
C CYS A 28 8.42 -46.09 29.24
N GLN A 29 7.16 -45.79 29.59
CA GLN A 29 6.57 -44.45 29.59
C GLN A 29 7.23 -43.55 30.65
N GLN A 30 7.34 -42.24 30.34
CA GLN A 30 7.06 -41.20 31.33
C GLN A 30 6.74 -39.86 30.64
N THR A 31 5.63 -39.29 31.07
CA THR A 31 5.10 -37.95 30.79
C THR A 31 6.06 -36.84 31.19
N SER A 32 6.26 -35.84 30.32
CA SER A 32 6.51 -34.45 30.74
C SER A 32 6.17 -33.46 29.61
N THR A 33 5.11 -32.71 29.84
CA THR A 33 4.97 -31.27 29.53
C THR A 33 5.62 -30.75 28.24
N ARG A 34 4.91 -30.89 27.10
CA ARG A 34 5.18 -30.03 25.94
C ARG A 34 4.55 -28.67 26.21
N ALA A 35 5.38 -27.71 26.64
CA ALA A 35 5.03 -26.30 26.59
C ALA A 35 4.65 -25.96 25.15
N ALA A 36 3.35 -25.68 24.93
CA ALA A 36 2.88 -25.12 23.69
C ALA A 36 3.52 -23.74 23.54
N ALA A 37 4.45 -23.61 22.59
CA ALA A 37 4.93 -22.32 22.14
C ALA A 37 3.70 -21.53 21.63
N LYS A 38 3.31 -20.49 22.36
CA LYS A 38 2.30 -19.54 21.92
C LYS A 38 2.77 -18.95 20.57
N PRO A 39 1.97 -19.00 19.49
CA PRO A 39 2.24 -18.14 18.35
C PRO A 39 2.15 -16.70 18.87
N GLN A 40 3.24 -15.97 18.70
CA GLN A 40 3.33 -14.55 18.98
C GLN A 40 2.33 -13.88 18.04
N ALA A 41 1.15 -13.59 18.58
CA ALA A 41 0.11 -12.88 17.87
C ALA A 41 0.73 -11.55 17.40
N SER A 42 0.62 -11.29 16.09
CA SER A 42 0.57 -9.92 15.59
C SER A 42 -0.30 -9.13 16.55
N GLU A 43 0.17 -7.96 17.00
CA GLU A 43 -0.67 -6.97 17.67
C GLU A 43 -1.70 -6.47 16.65
N ALA A 44 -2.71 -7.31 16.46
CA ALA A 44 -3.95 -6.96 15.83
C ALA A 44 -4.58 -5.88 16.69
N ILE A 45 -5.00 -4.81 16.04
CA ILE A 45 -5.88 -3.80 16.61
C ILE A 45 -7.26 -4.46 16.77
N THR A 46 -7.36 -5.44 17.65
CA THR A 46 -8.59 -6.14 18.04
C THR A 46 -8.72 -6.02 19.54
N GLY A 47 -8.95 -4.79 19.99
CA GLY A 47 -9.30 -4.48 21.36
C GLY A 47 -10.76 -4.01 21.44
N LYS A 48 -11.63 -4.96 21.82
CA LYS A 48 -12.92 -4.83 22.51
C LYS A 48 -14.02 -3.93 21.92
N ALA A 49 -15.20 -4.54 21.77
CA ALA A 49 -16.44 -3.87 21.40
C ALA A 49 -16.87 -2.78 22.40
N ALA A 50 -17.51 -1.73 21.86
CA ALA A 50 -18.28 -0.64 22.48
C ALA A 50 -17.50 0.51 23.18
N SER A 51 -17.29 1.62 22.44
CA SER A 51 -17.30 3.02 22.94
C SER A 51 -16.84 3.99 21.83
N GLY A 52 -17.77 4.42 20.97
CA GLY A 52 -17.54 5.38 19.87
C GLY A 52 -16.80 4.77 18.66
N SER A 53 -17.41 4.81 17.49
CA SER A 53 -16.79 4.38 16.22
C SER A 53 -15.51 5.20 15.95
N SER A 54 -14.36 4.72 16.41
CA SER A 54 -13.10 5.38 16.07
C SER A 54 -12.76 5.12 14.60
N GLY A 55 -12.66 6.22 13.85
CA GLY A 55 -12.16 6.20 12.48
C GLY A 55 -10.67 5.89 12.45
N GLY A 56 -10.13 5.76 11.24
CA GLY A 56 -8.71 5.54 11.01
C GLY A 56 -8.33 6.14 9.67
N ALA A 57 -7.12 6.66 9.57
CA ALA A 57 -6.59 7.23 8.34
C ALA A 57 -5.16 6.73 8.14
N CYS A 58 -4.80 6.51 6.89
CA CYS A 58 -3.48 6.07 6.48
C CYS A 58 -3.01 6.85 5.25
N VAL A 59 -1.70 7.08 5.19
CA VAL A 59 -0.97 7.58 4.03
C VAL A 59 -0.03 6.47 3.59
N PHE A 60 -0.15 6.04 2.35
CA PHE A 60 0.74 5.07 1.72
C PHE A 60 1.84 5.81 0.99
N ILE A 61 3.07 5.32 1.07
CA ILE A 61 4.26 6.05 0.64
C ILE A 61 5.07 5.15 -0.32
N LYS A 62 5.38 5.72 -1.48
CA LYS A 62 6.31 5.19 -2.47
C LYS A 62 7.45 6.21 -2.61
N PRO A 63 8.54 6.06 -1.84
CA PRO A 63 9.59 7.07 -1.75
C PRO A 63 10.29 7.37 -3.08
N ASP A 64 10.46 6.35 -3.91
CA ASP A 64 11.12 6.48 -5.21
C ASP A 64 10.16 6.93 -6.34
N GLY A 65 8.88 7.16 -6.01
CA GLY A 65 7.89 7.66 -6.95
C GLY A 65 8.18 9.09 -7.44
N ALA A 66 7.59 9.46 -8.58
CA ALA A 66 7.72 10.78 -9.18
C ALA A 66 9.17 11.29 -9.24
N GLN A 67 10.09 10.54 -9.88
CA GLN A 67 11.52 10.89 -9.97
C GLN A 67 12.17 11.14 -8.60
N LYS A 68 11.84 10.30 -7.59
CA LYS A 68 12.33 10.39 -6.20
C LYS A 68 11.82 11.58 -5.38
N PHE A 69 10.89 12.38 -5.90
CA PHE A 69 10.14 13.34 -5.06
C PHE A 69 9.14 12.65 -4.11
N GLY A 70 8.86 11.37 -4.37
CA GLY A 70 7.93 10.56 -3.61
C GLY A 70 6.56 10.54 -4.24
N HIS A 71 5.77 9.57 -3.82
CA HIS A 71 4.39 9.41 -4.24
C HIS A 71 3.56 8.91 -3.07
N VAL A 72 2.33 9.40 -2.97
CA VAL A 72 1.44 9.07 -1.85
C VAL A 72 0.03 8.70 -2.30
N GLY A 73 -0.58 7.81 -1.52
CA GLY A 73 -1.98 7.44 -1.60
C GLY A 73 -2.65 7.55 -0.24
N TRP A 74 -3.97 7.48 -0.22
CA TRP A 74 -4.78 7.57 0.99
C TRP A 74 -5.40 6.22 1.37
N GLY A 75 -5.77 6.10 2.64
CA GLY A 75 -6.72 5.11 3.14
C GLY A 75 -7.48 5.67 4.33
N PHE A 76 -8.78 5.37 4.45
CA PHE A 76 -9.56 5.70 5.63
C PHE A 76 -10.58 4.61 5.97
N ARG A 77 -10.85 4.45 7.26
CA ARG A 77 -11.81 3.47 7.78
C ARG A 77 -13.23 4.00 7.62
N VAL A 78 -14.14 3.15 7.16
CA VAL A 78 -15.58 3.43 7.17
C VAL A 78 -16.07 3.29 8.62
N ALA A 79 -16.60 4.39 9.16
CA ALA A 79 -17.09 4.45 10.53
C ALA A 79 -18.08 3.33 10.86
N GLY A 80 -17.94 2.72 12.03
CA GLY A 80 -18.79 1.63 12.50
C GLY A 80 -18.52 0.28 11.84
N THR A 81 -17.50 0.16 10.99
CA THR A 81 -17.18 -1.08 10.26
C THR A 81 -15.68 -1.39 10.26
N ASP A 82 -15.30 -2.55 9.76
CA ASP A 82 -13.90 -2.94 9.51
C ASP A 82 -13.47 -2.73 8.05
N ARG A 83 -14.26 -1.95 7.30
CA ARG A 83 -14.01 -1.63 5.89
C ARG A 83 -13.13 -0.38 5.77
N TRP A 84 -12.30 -0.37 4.74
CA TRP A 84 -11.40 0.73 4.41
C TRP A 84 -11.59 1.13 2.97
N VAL A 85 -11.65 2.44 2.72
CA VAL A 85 -11.60 3.04 1.38
C VAL A 85 -10.20 3.59 1.17
N TYR A 86 -9.57 3.26 0.05
CA TYR A 86 -8.18 3.63 -0.23
C TYR A 86 -7.97 3.81 -1.72
N GLY A 87 -6.90 4.53 -2.09
CA GLY A 87 -6.63 4.88 -3.48
C GLY A 87 -5.47 5.85 -3.64
N ALA A 88 -5.23 6.26 -4.88
CA ALA A 88 -4.18 7.20 -5.24
C ALA A 88 -4.48 7.87 -6.59
N VAL A 89 -3.63 8.84 -6.97
CA VAL A 89 -3.62 9.50 -8.29
C VAL A 89 -2.24 9.30 -8.90
N GLU A 90 -2.12 8.42 -9.90
CA GLU A 90 -0.82 7.89 -10.37
C GLU A 90 -0.14 8.72 -11.48
N ASN A 91 -0.86 9.60 -12.18
CA ASN A 91 -0.38 10.35 -13.35
C ASN A 91 0.38 9.48 -14.39
N PRO A 92 -0.29 8.51 -15.04
CA PRO A 92 0.35 7.61 -16.00
C PRO A 92 0.94 8.31 -17.22
N SER A 93 0.50 9.53 -17.50
CA SER A 93 0.98 10.33 -18.62
C SER A 93 2.35 10.98 -18.37
N GLY A 94 2.78 11.10 -17.10
CA GLY A 94 3.96 11.86 -16.70
C GLY A 94 3.89 13.37 -16.98
N LYS A 95 2.74 13.88 -17.46
CA LYS A 95 2.58 15.30 -17.80
C LYS A 95 2.36 16.12 -16.54
N LEU A 96 2.83 17.37 -16.58
CA LEU A 96 2.58 18.35 -15.53
C LEU A 96 1.16 18.91 -15.56
N TYR A 97 0.42 18.69 -16.65
CA TYR A 97 -0.96 19.12 -16.80
C TYR A 97 -1.79 18.10 -17.55
N THR A 98 -2.94 17.77 -16.96
CA THR A 98 -4.03 17.02 -17.59
C THR A 98 -5.32 17.78 -17.27
N PRO A 99 -6.11 18.20 -18.28
CA PRO A 99 -7.34 18.94 -18.03
C PRO A 99 -8.36 18.11 -17.22
N PRO A 100 -9.34 18.76 -16.57
CA PRO A 100 -10.47 18.07 -15.95
C PRO A 100 -11.12 17.06 -16.89
N GLY A 101 -11.49 15.89 -16.35
CA GLY A 101 -12.00 14.75 -17.12
C GLY A 101 -10.95 13.94 -17.89
N GLY A 102 -9.69 14.39 -17.94
CA GLY A 102 -8.59 13.61 -18.53
C GLY A 102 -8.11 12.48 -17.61
N ASN A 103 -7.38 11.52 -18.19
CA ASN A 103 -6.84 10.40 -17.42
C ASN A 103 -5.66 10.84 -16.53
N ILE A 104 -5.92 10.96 -15.23
CA ILE A 104 -4.91 11.28 -14.21
C ILE A 104 -4.44 10.03 -13.44
N GLY A 105 -4.94 8.85 -13.81
CA GLY A 105 -4.73 7.61 -13.09
C GLY A 105 -5.23 7.62 -11.65
N ALA A 106 -6.33 8.33 -11.41
CA ALA A 106 -7.06 8.23 -10.16
C ALA A 106 -7.74 6.87 -10.08
N TRP A 107 -7.60 6.22 -8.92
CA TRP A 107 -8.28 4.97 -8.62
C TRP A 107 -8.61 4.93 -7.13
N HIS A 108 -9.67 4.19 -6.79
CA HIS A 108 -9.96 3.84 -5.41
C HIS A 108 -10.62 2.46 -5.33
N ALA A 109 -10.50 1.83 -4.17
CA ALA A 109 -11.12 0.56 -3.85
C ALA A 109 -11.65 0.57 -2.41
N GLU A 110 -12.43 -0.46 -2.07
CA GLU A 110 -12.89 -0.68 -0.72
C GLU A 110 -12.71 -2.15 -0.29
N GLY A 111 -12.10 -2.36 0.87
CA GLY A 111 -11.66 -3.67 1.32
C GLY A 111 -11.62 -3.81 2.84
N SER A 112 -11.21 -4.98 3.30
CA SER A 112 -10.70 -5.11 4.68
C SER A 112 -9.35 -4.38 4.80
N TYR A 113 -8.90 -4.19 6.04
CA TYR A 113 -7.57 -3.62 6.29
C TYR A 113 -6.45 -4.42 5.59
N ASP A 114 -6.47 -5.75 5.66
CA ASP A 114 -5.46 -6.60 5.00
C ASP A 114 -5.53 -6.52 3.48
N ARG A 115 -6.73 -6.39 2.90
CA ARG A 115 -6.90 -6.21 1.46
C ARG A 115 -6.32 -4.88 1.00
N MET A 116 -6.58 -3.79 1.75
CA MET A 116 -5.99 -2.47 1.51
C MET A 116 -4.46 -2.55 1.50
N LEU A 117 -3.86 -3.12 2.55
CA LEU A 117 -2.40 -3.26 2.62
C LEU A 117 -1.86 -4.11 1.46
N GLY A 118 -2.53 -5.21 1.12
CA GLY A 118 -2.15 -6.09 0.02
C GLY A 118 -2.17 -5.39 -1.34
N GLU A 119 -3.28 -4.74 -1.68
CA GLU A 119 -3.43 -4.04 -2.96
C GLU A 119 -2.47 -2.85 -3.10
N MET A 120 -2.27 -2.06 -2.03
CA MET A 120 -1.26 -1.00 -2.03
C MET A 120 0.16 -1.56 -2.19
N SER A 121 0.51 -2.63 -1.46
CA SER A 121 1.86 -3.22 -1.50
C SER A 121 2.25 -3.80 -2.85
N ARG A 122 1.27 -4.19 -3.66
CA ARG A 122 1.47 -4.76 -5.01
C ARG A 122 1.33 -3.73 -6.11
N ASP A 123 0.96 -2.50 -5.76
CA ASP A 123 0.53 -1.49 -6.73
C ASP A 123 -0.53 -2.06 -7.69
N ALA A 124 -1.54 -2.73 -7.13
CA ALA A 124 -2.42 -3.65 -7.87
C ALA A 124 -3.20 -2.97 -9.02
N HIS A 125 -3.39 -1.65 -8.96
CA HIS A 125 -4.09 -0.88 -9.97
C HIS A 125 -3.16 -0.31 -11.06
N TYR A 126 -1.85 -0.26 -10.82
CA TYR A 126 -0.84 0.19 -11.77
C TYR A 126 0.41 -0.72 -11.76
N PRO A 127 0.26 -2.05 -11.96
CA PRO A 127 1.38 -2.98 -11.89
C PRO A 127 2.40 -2.71 -13.00
N GLY A 128 3.70 -2.73 -12.67
CA GLY A 128 4.78 -2.70 -13.64
C GLY A 128 5.14 -1.33 -14.25
N ASN A 129 4.41 -0.26 -13.94
CA ASN A 129 4.76 1.11 -14.36
C ASN A 129 5.54 1.89 -13.28
N SER A 130 5.60 1.31 -12.09
CA SER A 130 6.29 1.82 -10.92
C SER A 130 7.53 0.96 -10.70
N GLU A 131 8.74 1.49 -10.89
CA GLU A 131 9.97 0.76 -10.55
C GLU A 131 9.98 0.27 -9.08
N HIS A 132 9.13 0.85 -8.21
CA HIS A 132 8.99 0.49 -6.81
C HIS A 132 7.53 0.60 -6.33
N PRO A 133 6.89 -0.45 -5.76
CA PRO A 133 5.55 -0.34 -5.18
C PRO A 133 5.57 0.49 -3.88
N TYR A 134 4.39 0.80 -3.33
CA TYR A 134 4.29 1.37 -1.99
C TYR A 134 5.03 0.48 -0.98
N SER A 135 6.00 1.06 -0.28
CA SER A 135 6.95 0.33 0.57
C SER A 135 6.85 0.70 2.05
N ARG A 136 6.05 1.73 2.36
CA ARG A 136 5.83 2.26 3.69
C ARG A 136 4.43 2.84 3.79
N TYR A 137 3.88 2.87 4.98
CA TYR A 137 2.63 3.55 5.25
C TYR A 137 2.62 4.11 6.66
N ARG A 138 1.96 5.25 6.83
CA ARG A 138 1.72 5.87 8.14
C ARG A 138 0.23 5.87 8.44
N CYS A 139 -0.17 5.56 9.66
CA CYS A 139 -1.58 5.57 10.04
C CYS A 139 -1.82 6.28 11.38
N THR A 140 -3.04 6.77 11.58
CA THR A 140 -3.50 7.31 12.86
C THR A 140 -4.92 6.85 13.16
N LYS A 141 -5.26 6.80 14.44
CA LYS A 141 -6.66 6.69 14.88
C LYS A 141 -7.30 8.07 14.79
N SER A 142 -8.52 8.15 14.29
CA SER A 142 -9.23 9.43 14.16
C SER A 142 -10.53 9.41 14.95
N SER A 143 -10.59 10.21 16.02
CA SER A 143 -11.83 10.43 16.78
C SER A 143 -12.83 11.25 15.99
N THR A 144 -12.36 12.07 15.05
CA THR A 144 -13.17 12.80 14.07
C THR A 144 -13.15 12.06 12.74
N HIS A 145 -14.30 11.91 12.10
CA HIS A 145 -14.37 11.25 10.80
C HIS A 145 -15.60 11.73 10.02
N ASP A 146 -15.50 11.75 8.69
CA ASP A 146 -16.62 11.96 7.77
C ASP A 146 -16.43 11.13 6.50
N THR A 147 -16.94 9.90 6.52
CA THR A 147 -16.82 8.97 5.39
C THR A 147 -17.52 9.49 4.14
N ASN A 148 -18.65 10.19 4.28
CA ASN A 148 -19.43 10.66 3.13
C ASN A 148 -18.72 11.83 2.44
N ALA A 149 -18.20 12.78 3.21
CA ALA A 149 -17.40 13.88 2.68
C ALA A 149 -16.13 13.36 2.00
N ALA A 150 -15.43 12.39 2.58
CA ALA A 150 -14.25 11.78 1.98
C ALA A 150 -14.58 11.08 0.64
N ARG A 151 -15.66 10.31 0.56
CA ARG A 151 -16.12 9.69 -0.70
C ARG A 151 -16.53 10.71 -1.74
N ALA A 152 -17.16 11.82 -1.33
CA ALA A 152 -17.46 12.92 -2.24
C ALA A 152 -16.19 13.57 -2.77
N MET A 153 -15.18 13.75 -1.92
CA MET A 153 -13.89 14.29 -2.33
C MET A 153 -13.14 13.38 -3.30
N ILE A 154 -13.21 12.05 -3.14
CA ILE A 154 -12.64 11.11 -4.12
C ILE A 154 -13.20 11.39 -5.53
N ARG A 155 -14.52 11.55 -5.66
CA ARG A 155 -15.15 11.88 -6.96
C ARG A 155 -14.69 13.22 -7.53
N THR A 156 -14.48 14.21 -6.65
CA THR A 156 -13.90 15.50 -7.06
C THR A 156 -12.46 15.33 -7.55
N VAL A 157 -11.63 14.57 -6.84
CA VAL A 157 -10.25 14.27 -7.22
C VAL A 157 -10.20 13.56 -8.58
N GLU A 158 -11.05 12.56 -8.80
CA GLU A 158 -11.11 11.79 -10.05
C GLU A 158 -11.44 12.66 -11.28
N SER A 159 -12.21 13.73 -11.09
CA SER A 159 -12.69 14.58 -12.19
C SER A 159 -11.89 15.87 -12.39
N ARG A 160 -11.12 16.33 -11.39
CA ARG A 160 -10.50 17.68 -11.40
C ARG A 160 -9.27 17.85 -12.29
N GLY A 161 -8.76 16.78 -12.90
CA GLY A 161 -7.51 16.81 -13.67
C GLY A 161 -6.26 16.82 -12.79
N PHE A 162 -5.10 16.93 -13.43
CA PHE A 162 -3.77 16.92 -12.79
C PHE A 162 -3.05 18.23 -13.12
N LEU A 163 -2.37 18.81 -12.14
CA LEU A 163 -1.57 20.01 -12.35
C LEU A 163 -0.40 20.03 -11.36
N VAL A 164 0.79 20.35 -11.85
CA VAL A 164 1.92 20.83 -11.06
C VAL A 164 2.54 21.99 -11.84
N GLY A 165 2.28 23.22 -11.40
CA GLY A 165 2.74 24.42 -12.11
C GLY A 165 1.68 25.51 -12.21
N PHE A 166 1.72 26.31 -13.26
CA PHE A 166 0.78 27.41 -13.46
C PHE A 166 -0.58 26.90 -13.91
N ASP A 167 -1.65 27.29 -13.23
CA ASP A 167 -3.01 26.99 -13.66
C ASP A 167 -3.35 27.81 -14.90
N PRO A 168 -3.71 27.18 -16.04
CA PRO A 168 -3.98 27.90 -17.27
C PRO A 168 -5.22 28.81 -17.21
N LYS A 169 -6.10 28.63 -16.21
CA LYS A 169 -7.30 29.46 -16.03
C LYS A 169 -7.06 30.66 -15.13
N THR A 170 -6.27 30.51 -14.07
CA THR A 170 -6.07 31.59 -13.08
C THR A 170 -4.72 32.29 -13.22
N GLY A 171 -3.73 31.63 -13.84
CA GLY A 171 -2.35 32.10 -13.89
C GLY A 171 -1.57 31.89 -12.58
N ASP A 172 -2.18 31.25 -11.57
CA ASP A 172 -1.52 31.01 -10.28
C ASP A 172 -0.62 29.79 -10.32
N LEU A 173 0.51 29.85 -9.62
CA LEU A 173 1.32 28.67 -9.34
C LEU A 173 0.61 27.79 -8.29
N THR A 174 0.29 26.54 -8.65
CA THR A 174 -0.47 25.61 -7.79
C THR A 174 -0.21 24.14 -8.16
N SER A 175 -0.76 23.24 -7.35
CA SER A 175 -0.77 21.80 -7.60
C SER A 175 -2.17 21.19 -7.43
N ARG A 176 -2.37 20.05 -8.11
CA ARG A 176 -3.48 19.10 -7.99
C ARG A 176 -2.93 17.68 -8.21
N ASP A 177 -1.87 17.33 -7.49
CA ASP A 177 -1.15 16.06 -7.68
C ASP A 177 -1.60 14.96 -6.70
N CYS A 178 -0.78 13.91 -6.56
CA CYS A 178 -1.04 12.79 -5.65
C CYS A 178 -1.05 13.19 -4.17
N LEU A 179 -0.24 14.19 -3.79
CA LEU A 179 -0.20 14.74 -2.45
C LEU A 179 -1.46 15.55 -2.18
N ASP A 180 -1.83 16.44 -3.08
CA ASP A 180 -3.06 17.23 -2.92
C ASP A 180 -4.28 16.33 -2.87
N ALA A 181 -4.33 15.27 -3.69
CA ALA A 181 -5.40 14.29 -3.68
C ALA A 181 -5.50 13.58 -2.32
N THR A 182 -4.37 13.07 -1.82
CA THR A 182 -4.28 12.39 -0.52
C THR A 182 -4.68 13.32 0.61
N TYR A 183 -4.13 14.53 0.64
CA TYR A 183 -4.44 15.54 1.65
C TYR A 183 -5.92 15.92 1.63
N ASP A 184 -6.49 16.24 0.46
CA ASP A 184 -7.88 16.68 0.35
C ASP A 184 -8.86 15.59 0.78
N VAL A 185 -8.62 14.32 0.41
CA VAL A 185 -9.46 13.20 0.85
C VAL A 185 -9.37 13.02 2.36
N LEU A 186 -8.17 13.03 2.95
CA LEU A 186 -8.00 12.85 4.38
C LEU A 186 -8.47 14.06 5.21
N LYS A 187 -8.40 15.27 4.64
CA LYS A 187 -8.98 16.49 5.21
C LYS A 187 -10.50 16.44 5.17
N ALA A 188 -11.09 16.03 4.05
CA ALA A 188 -12.54 15.83 3.92
C ALA A 188 -13.03 14.74 4.88
N TYR A 189 -12.23 13.69 5.10
CA TYR A 189 -12.47 12.69 6.14
C TYR A 189 -12.38 13.26 7.56
N ARG A 190 -11.91 14.50 7.77
CA ARG A 190 -11.70 15.12 9.09
C ARG A 190 -10.67 14.36 9.93
N THR A 191 -9.60 13.89 9.31
CA THR A 191 -8.51 13.21 10.00
C THR A 191 -7.88 14.11 11.06
N LYS A 192 -7.89 13.66 12.33
CA LYS A 192 -7.25 14.39 13.43
C LYS A 192 -5.72 14.37 13.27
N GLY A 193 -5.08 15.51 13.46
CA GLY A 193 -3.61 15.61 13.39
C GLY A 193 -3.04 15.44 11.98
N LEU A 194 -3.85 15.71 10.95
CA LEU A 194 -3.36 15.80 9.57
C LEU A 194 -2.64 17.14 9.38
N THR A 195 -1.34 17.08 9.10
CA THR A 195 -0.55 18.27 8.77
C THR A 195 -0.96 18.83 7.42
N ARG A 196 -1.11 20.15 7.33
CA ARG A 196 -1.43 20.85 6.08
C ARG A 196 -0.38 20.53 5.01
N ALA A 197 -0.83 20.17 3.81
CA ALA A 197 0.01 20.17 2.62
C ALA A 197 -0.06 21.57 2.00
N ASP A 198 1.05 22.29 1.99
CA ASP A 198 1.12 23.56 1.27
C ASP A 198 1.27 23.30 -0.23
N LYS A 199 0.91 24.28 -1.07
CA LYS A 199 0.99 24.15 -2.52
C LYS A 199 2.41 23.73 -2.94
N LEU A 200 2.52 22.80 -3.89
CA LEU A 200 3.80 22.28 -4.40
C LEU A 200 4.66 21.56 -3.34
N SER A 201 4.09 21.15 -2.22
CA SER A 201 4.81 20.34 -1.24
C SER A 201 5.31 19.06 -1.87
N VAL A 202 6.54 18.66 -1.51
CA VAL A 202 7.14 17.41 -1.99
C VAL A 202 6.62 16.26 -1.13
N PRO A 203 6.07 15.18 -1.73
CA PRO A 203 5.48 14.08 -0.96
C PRO A 203 6.43 13.50 0.09
N ASN A 204 7.68 13.22 -0.26
CA ASN A 204 8.68 12.68 0.69
C ASN A 204 8.97 13.61 1.87
N ALA A 205 8.86 14.93 1.69
CA ALA A 205 9.05 15.87 2.79
C ALA A 205 7.79 15.97 3.66
N TRP A 206 6.61 16.04 3.04
CA TRP A 206 5.34 16.19 3.75
C TRP A 206 5.03 15.01 4.67
N VAL A 207 5.29 13.77 4.22
CA VAL A 207 5.01 12.57 5.04
C VAL A 207 5.79 12.55 6.35
N GLU A 208 6.95 13.20 6.42
CA GLU A 208 7.76 13.31 7.63
C GLU A 208 7.15 14.25 8.67
N LEU A 209 6.28 15.19 8.23
CA LEU A 209 5.57 16.12 9.10
C LEU A 209 4.32 15.52 9.76
N LEU A 210 3.97 14.26 9.46
CA LEU A 210 2.85 13.55 10.07
C LEU A 210 3.19 13.05 11.48
N TRP A 211 3.37 13.99 12.42
CA TRP A 211 3.72 13.69 13.81
C TRP A 211 2.61 12.94 14.55
N GLY A 212 3.00 11.92 15.32
CA GLY A 212 2.07 11.09 16.10
C GLY A 212 1.35 10.02 15.28
N TRP A 213 1.63 9.90 13.98
CA TRP A 213 1.18 8.79 13.16
C TRP A 213 2.12 7.61 13.35
N SER A 214 1.58 6.39 13.40
CA SER A 214 2.40 5.18 13.35
C SER A 214 3.14 5.12 12.03
N ASP A 215 4.32 4.54 12.01
CA ASP A 215 5.11 4.35 10.80
C ASP A 215 5.51 2.88 10.63
N LYS A 216 5.17 2.30 9.48
CA LYS A 216 5.31 0.87 9.22
C LYS A 216 5.81 0.63 7.82
N ARG A 217 6.70 -0.37 7.69
CA ARG A 217 7.06 -0.93 6.38
C ARG A 217 5.85 -1.62 5.77
N LEU A 218 5.63 -1.40 4.48
CA LEU A 218 4.70 -2.15 3.67
C LEU A 218 5.48 -3.23 2.91
N THR A 219 5.26 -4.48 3.28
CA THR A 219 5.87 -5.62 2.58
C THR A 219 4.90 -6.12 1.52
N PRO A 220 5.35 -6.38 0.28
CA PRO A 220 4.54 -7.08 -0.71
C PRO A 220 3.98 -8.37 -0.10
N ARG A 221 2.66 -8.52 -0.12
CA ARG A 221 1.97 -9.73 0.32
C ARG A 221 1.54 -10.57 -0.86
#